data_AF-A0A2V5Z633-F1
#
_entry.id   AF-A0A2V5Z633-F1
#
_cell.length_a   1.000
_cell.length_b   1.000
_cell.length_c   1.000
_cell.angle_alpha   90.00
_cell.angle_beta   90.00
_cell.angle_gamma   90.00
#
_symmetry.space_group_name_H-M   'P 1'
#
loop_
_entity.id
_entity.type
_entity.pdbx_description
1 polymer ?
#
loop_
_entity_poly.entity_id
_entity_poly.type
_entity_poly.pdbx_seq_one_letter_code
_entity_poly.pdbx_strand_id
1 'polypeptide(L)' 'MKCWEIIADRLSRAGWSCVSTINSNGQTIWIADAHRGDGKRYVVRGDEKLMAFIEMGLAIRICSEFH' A
#
# COMPACT_ATOMS: atom_id res chain seq x y z
N MET A 1 -13.22 2.43 13.54
CA MET A 1 -12.54 1.95 12.33
C MET A 1 -11.17 2.60 12.31
N LYS A 2 -10.09 1.82 12.40
CA LYS A 2 -8.73 2.39 12.41
C LYS A 2 -8.32 2.71 10.97
N CYS A 3 -7.54 3.77 10.76
CA CYS A 3 -7.12 4.21 9.42
C CYS A 3 -6.43 3.10 8.60
N TRP A 4 -5.73 2.17 9.26
CA TRP A 4 -5.05 1.06 8.60
C TRP A 4 -6.00 0.02 7.99
N GLU A 5 -7.21 -0.18 8.54
CA GLU A 5 -8.19 -1.13 8.01
C GLU A 5 -8.72 -0.64 6.65
N ILE A 6 -8.97 0.67 6.54
CA ILE A 6 -9.43 1.31 5.30
C ILE A 6 -8.36 1.23 4.22
N ILE A 7 -7.08 1.40 4.59
CA ILE A 7 -5.97 1.34 3.64
C ILE A 7 -5.72 -0.10 3.18
N ALA A 8 -5.76 -1.07 4.10
CA ALA A 8 -5.63 -2.49 3.77
C ALA A 8 -6.76 -2.95 2.83
N ASP A 9 -8.01 -2.54 3.08
CA ASP A 9 -9.14 -2.81 2.20
C ASP A 9 -8.93 -2.23 0.78
N ARG A 10 -8.52 -0.96 0.68
CA ARG A 10 -8.26 -0.30 -0.60
C ARG A 10 -7.12 -0.96 -1.38
N LEU A 11 -6.03 -1.35 -0.70
CA LEU A 11 -4.91 -2.07 -1.31
C LEU A 11 -5.35 -3.45 -1.82
N SER A 12 -6.09 -4.21 -1.00
CA SER A 12 -6.64 -5.51 -1.40
C SER A 12 -7.53 -5.39 -2.64
N ARG A 13 -8.41 -4.39 -2.68
CA ARG A 13 -9.28 -4.11 -3.83
C ARG A 13 -8.50 -3.72 -5.09
N ALA A 14 -7.33 -3.11 -4.94
CA ALA A 14 -6.45 -2.77 -6.05
C ALA A 14 -5.55 -3.93 -6.52
N GLY A 15 -5.66 -5.12 -5.90
CA GLY A 15 -4.82 -6.29 -6.19
C GLY A 15 -3.45 -6.25 -5.53
N TRP A 16 -3.31 -5.48 -4.44
CA TRP A 16 -2.07 -5.38 -3.67
C TRP A 16 -2.20 -6.21 -2.39
N SER A 17 -1.09 -6.85 -2.01
CA SER A 17 -0.89 -7.49 -0.71
C SER A 17 -0.13 -6.52 0.21
N CYS A 18 -0.47 -6.52 1.51
CA CYS A 18 0.16 -5.64 2.49
C CYS A 18 0.49 -6.42 3.77
N VAL A 19 1.74 -6.34 4.22
CA VAL A 19 2.24 -7.02 5.43
C VAL A 19 2.96 -6.00 6.30
N SER A 20 2.71 -6.03 7.61
CA SER A 20 3.50 -5.29 8.59
C SER A 20 4.57 -6.17 9.23
N THR A 21 5.71 -5.58 9.53
CA THR A 21 6.74 -6.18 10.39
C THR A 21 7.37 -5.10 11.25
N ILE A 22 8.02 -5.51 12.34
CA ILE A 22 8.80 -4.61 13.19
C ILE A 22 10.26 -4.63 12.72
N ASN A 23 10.88 -3.45 12.57
CA ASN A 23 12.29 -3.33 12.22
C ASN A 23 13.19 -3.46 13.46
N SER A 24 14.52 -3.49 13.27
CA SER A 24 15.50 -3.58 14.37
C SER A 24 15.40 -2.44 15.40
N ASN A 25 14.76 -1.33 15.04
CA ASN A 25 14.58 -0.15 15.88
C ASN A 25 13.21 -0.16 16.60
N GLY A 26 12.43 -1.24 16.50
CA GLY A 26 11.11 -1.35 17.12
C GLY A 26 10.00 -0.62 16.37
N GLN A 27 10.27 -0.11 15.16
CA GLN A 27 9.26 0.61 14.37
C GLN A 27 8.50 -0.35 13.46
N THR A 28 7.19 -0.19 13.41
CA THR A 28 6.34 -0.88 12.43
C THR A 28 6.62 -0.33 11.04
N ILE A 29 7.00 -1.22 10.14
CA ILE A 29 7.15 -0.96 8.72
C ILE A 29 6.13 -1.78 7.94
N TRP A 30 5.64 -1.21 6.85
CA TRP A 30 4.68 -1.82 5.96
C TRP A 30 5.34 -2.15 4.64
N ILE A 31 5.07 -3.34 4.14
CA ILE A 31 5.50 -3.81 2.83
C ILE A 31 4.23 -4.04 2.02
N ALA A 32 4.03 -3.24 0.98
CA ALA A 32 2.96 -3.42 0.03
C ALA A 32 3.54 -3.99 -1.27
N ASP A 33 2.97 -5.08 -1.77
CA ASP A 33 3.37 -5.67 -3.04
C ASP A 33 2.20 -5.77 -4.02
N ALA A 34 2.44 -5.35 -5.27
CA ALA A 34 1.47 -5.47 -6.34
C ALA A 34 1.86 -6.65 -7.23
N HIS A 35 0.97 -7.64 -7.34
CA HIS A 35 1.15 -8.71 -8.31
C HIS A 35 0.50 -8.31 -9.63
N ARG A 36 1.31 -7.88 -10.62
CA ARG A 36 0.83 -7.84 -11.99
C ARG A 36 1.05 -9.21 -12.63
N GLY A 37 0.03 -9.68 -13.35
CA GLY A 37 0.09 -10.93 -14.13
C GLY A 37 1.12 -10.92 -15.27
N ASP A 38 1.88 -9.82 -15.44
CA ASP A 38 3.03 -9.72 -16.35
C ASP A 38 4.33 -10.28 -15.73
N GLY A 39 4.23 -10.90 -14.54
CA GLY A 39 5.37 -11.45 -13.81
C GLY A 39 6.20 -10.40 -13.07
N LYS A 40 5.84 -9.11 -13.14
CA LYS A 40 6.53 -8.03 -12.43
C LYS A 40 5.89 -7.82 -11.07
N ARG A 41 6.73 -7.61 -10.05
CA ARG A 41 6.32 -7.31 -8.68
C ARG A 41 6.83 -5.92 -8.32
N TYR A 42 5.93 -5.06 -7.86
CA TYR A 42 6.29 -3.78 -7.27
C TYR A 42 6.25 -3.94 -5.76
N VAL A 43 7.33 -3.60 -5.06
CA VAL A 43 7.41 -3.68 -3.60
C VAL A 43 7.67 -2.29 -3.07
N VAL A 44 6.81 -1.82 -2.17
CA VAL A 44 6.93 -0.53 -1.49
C VAL A 44 7.12 -0.79 -0.01
N ARG A 45 8.20 -0.27 0.58
CA ARG A 45 8.50 -0.38 2.01
C ARG A 45 8.46 0.99 2.65
N GLY A 46 7.78 1.13 3.79
CA GLY A 46 7.78 2.41 4.49
C GLY A 46 6.99 2.42 5.80
N ASP A 47 7.13 3.53 6.52
CA ASP A 47 6.56 3.80 7.83
C ASP A 47 5.21 4.55 7.72
N GLU A 48 4.75 5.20 8.80
CA GLU A 48 3.50 5.98 8.80
C GLU A 48 3.43 7.08 7.72
N LYS A 49 4.56 7.64 7.27
CA LYS A 49 4.56 8.62 6.16
C LYS A 49 4.34 7.96 4.80
N LEU A 50 4.63 6.66 4.68
CA LEU A 50 4.34 5.89 3.47
C LEU A 50 2.83 5.65 3.30
N MET A 51 2.05 5.56 4.39
CA MET A 51 0.59 5.54 4.28
C MET A 51 0.06 6.78 3.56
N ALA A 52 0.60 7.96 3.88
CA ALA A 52 0.22 9.20 3.20
C ALA A 52 0.59 9.17 1.70
N PHE A 53 1.73 8.55 1.34
CA PHE A 53 2.14 8.37 -0.05
C PHE A 53 1.28 7.36 -0.81
N ILE A 54 0.90 6.24 -0.18
CA ILE A 54 0.02 5.22 -0.77
C ILE A 54 -1.39 5.80 -0.97
N GLU A 55 -1.91 6.55 0.00
CA GLU A 55 -3.20 7.23 -0.10
C GLU A 55 -3.20 8.27 -1.23
N MET A 56 -2.12 9.03 -1.38
CA MET A 56 -1.93 9.96 -2.50
C MET A 56 -1.82 9.22 -3.84
N GLY A 57 -1.05 8.13 -3.93
CA GLY A 57 -0.90 7.33 -5.15
C GLY A 57 -2.21 6.65 -5.57
N LEU A 58 -3.03 6.18 -4.62
CA LEU A 58 -4.38 5.68 -4.87
C LEU A 58 -5.30 6.78 -5.37
N ALA A 59 -5.26 7.99 -4.79
CA ALA A 59 -6.06 9.12 -5.26
C ALA A 59 -5.75 9.48 -6.72
N ILE A 60 -4.46 9.48 -7.09
CA ILE A 60 -4.02 9.72 -8.47
C ILE A 60 -4.54 8.64 -9.42
N ARG A 61 -4.50 7.36 -9.00
CA ARG A 61 -4.97 6.25 -9.83
C ARG A 61 -6.50 6.23 -9.98
N ILE A 62 -7.26 6.59 -8.94
CA ILE A 62 -8.71 6.78 -9.03
C ILE A 62 -9.02 7.88 -10.06
N CYS A 63 -8.30 9.00 -10.06
CA CYS A 63 -8.49 10.06 -11.05
C CYS A 63 -8.13 9.63 -12.49
N SER A 64 -7.22 8.67 -12.66
CA SER A 64 -6.85 8.10 -13.97
C SER A 64 -7.89 7.13 -14.54
N GLU A 65 -8.81 6.60 -13.75
CA GLU A 65 -9.90 5.71 -14.23
C GLU A 65 -11.19 6.49 -14.57
N PHE A 66 -11.17 7.83 -14.50
CA PHE A 66 -12.26 8.72 -14.91
C PHE A 66 -12.02 9.41 -16.28
N HIS A 67 -11.16 8.85 -17.14
CA HIS A 67 -10.98 9.30 -18.53
C HIS A 67 -11.25 8.16 -19.52
#